data_AF-A0A3Q2QH22-F1
#
_entry.id   AF-A0A3Q2QH22-F1
#
_cell.length_a   1.000
_cell.length_b   1.000
_cell.length_c   1.000
_cell.angle_alpha   90.00
_cell.angle_beta   90.00
_cell.angle_gamma   90.00
#
_symmetry.space_group_name_H-M   'P 1'
#
loop_
_entity.id
_entity.type
_entity.pdbx_description
1 polymer ?
#
loop_
_entity_poly.entity_id
_entity_poly.type
_entity_poly.pdbx_seq_one_letter_code
_entity_poly.pdbx_strand_id
1 'polypeptide(L)'
;FFPQSLRRILFGGTFHVFNYEWRKSFFQFRDPGSELSYALEADRGGARAIQMVIQARIIKYLLFSRPLSQVGQRDQELALAAALSDSLWLAGQEERATVTLVSEDYCITPHLDYKLDNFTEKQLQLFTFNKKEDVWKFILDHIQCFKEEGSHGVILFLYSLICSRTVDALLNLLLTGRASTHVFNGTLQFGEDGQPLERPLQGVLSRSDVGYLHWSREQMDRGGLPQLQVGSMLKTPRFPVWVCCINSTYSVLFSLNRSLLSDWRMEHQFQLYYYNGQNCQRSTTRLTVTHPHHWEALSTEADPEKRFPSLEMTIRTKWDGAAIDWNGTDPFY
;
A
#
# COMPACT_ATOMS: atom_id res chain seq x y z
N PHE A 1 22.36 -17.78 -10.10
CA PHE A 1 22.12 -16.70 -11.09
C PHE A 1 20.89 -15.85 -10.77
N PHE A 2 19.69 -16.44 -10.63
CA PHE A 2 18.45 -15.68 -10.38
C PHE A 2 18.43 -14.79 -9.11
N PRO A 3 18.92 -15.25 -7.92
CA PRO A 3 18.86 -14.44 -6.70
C PRO A 3 19.84 -13.25 -6.70
N GLN A 4 20.98 -13.39 -7.38
CA GLN A 4 21.94 -12.29 -7.56
C GLN A 4 21.36 -11.17 -8.45
N SER A 5 20.62 -11.53 -9.50
CA SER A 5 19.92 -10.54 -10.33
C SER A 5 18.86 -9.79 -9.54
N LEU A 6 18.07 -10.47 -8.70
CA LEU A 6 17.08 -9.84 -7.82
C LEU A 6 17.71 -8.88 -6.80
N ARG A 7 18.84 -9.26 -6.17
CA ARG A 7 19.56 -8.35 -5.26
C ARG A 7 20.11 -7.12 -5.98
N ARG A 8 20.66 -7.28 -7.20
CA ARG A 8 21.10 -6.14 -8.02
C ARG A 8 19.94 -5.22 -8.38
N ILE A 9 18.75 -5.77 -8.63
CA ILE A 9 17.52 -4.97 -8.86
C ILE A 9 17.13 -4.17 -7.61
N LEU A 10 17.11 -4.80 -6.44
CA LEU A 10 16.61 -4.17 -5.23
C LEU A 10 17.60 -3.18 -4.61
N PHE A 11 18.89 -3.47 -4.68
CA PHE A 11 19.90 -2.72 -3.93
C PHE A 11 21.02 -2.14 -4.79
N GLY A 12 20.95 -2.27 -6.12
CA GLY A 12 22.02 -1.83 -7.02
C GLY A 12 23.29 -2.70 -6.95
N GLY A 13 23.30 -3.76 -6.14
CA GLY A 13 24.45 -4.66 -5.95
C GLY A 13 24.07 -5.95 -5.20
N THR A 14 25.00 -6.91 -5.13
CA THR A 14 24.79 -8.20 -4.44
C THR A 14 25.24 -8.20 -2.97
N PHE A 15 25.95 -7.15 -2.55
CA PHE A 15 26.48 -6.97 -1.19
C PHE A 15 25.44 -6.51 -0.17
N HIS A 16 24.45 -5.74 -0.64
CA HIS A 16 23.37 -5.26 0.20
C HIS A 16 22.30 -6.34 0.34
N VAL A 17 21.77 -6.44 1.55
CA VAL A 17 20.78 -7.44 1.95
C VAL A 17 19.67 -6.74 2.73
N PHE A 18 18.49 -7.36 2.76
CA PHE A 18 17.39 -6.86 3.59
C PHE A 18 17.84 -6.73 5.05
N ASN A 19 17.45 -5.61 5.66
CA ASN A 19 17.69 -5.36 7.08
C ASN A 19 16.86 -6.31 7.96
N TYR A 20 17.10 -6.29 9.26
CA TYR A 20 16.39 -7.15 10.22
C TYR A 20 14.87 -6.98 10.17
N GLU A 21 14.36 -5.75 10.08
CA GLU A 21 12.93 -5.45 10.04
C GLU A 21 12.23 -6.11 8.85
N TRP A 22 12.85 -6.05 7.66
CA TRP A 22 12.35 -6.71 6.47
C TRP A 22 12.36 -8.23 6.63
N ARG A 23 13.41 -8.81 7.22
CA ARG A 23 13.50 -10.27 7.39
C ARG A 23 12.47 -10.81 8.38
N LYS A 24 12.20 -10.06 9.44
CA LYS A 24 11.16 -10.39 10.42
C LYS A 24 9.75 -10.19 9.85
N SER A 25 9.57 -9.46 8.75
CA SER A 25 8.24 -9.08 8.26
C SER A 25 7.49 -10.21 7.53
N PHE A 26 6.25 -10.45 7.96
CA PHE A 26 5.29 -11.38 7.36
C PHE A 26 3.87 -10.81 7.46
N PHE A 27 2.87 -11.48 6.87
CA PHE A 27 1.48 -11.03 6.92
C PHE A 27 0.76 -11.60 8.14
N GLN A 28 1.03 -11.02 9.30
CA GLN A 28 0.41 -11.41 10.56
C GLN A 28 -0.95 -10.72 10.74
N PHE A 29 -2.02 -11.50 10.95
CA PHE A 29 -3.29 -10.95 11.43
C PHE A 29 -3.31 -10.83 12.94
N ARG A 30 -4.12 -9.90 13.44
CA ARG A 30 -4.50 -9.86 14.86
C ARG A 30 -5.41 -11.03 15.23
N ASP A 31 -5.55 -11.22 16.53
CA ASP A 31 -6.38 -12.29 17.10
C ASP A 31 -7.79 -12.29 16.49
N PRO A 32 -8.30 -13.45 16.01
CA PRO A 32 -9.63 -13.56 15.41
C PRO A 32 -10.78 -13.11 16.32
N GLY A 33 -10.58 -13.09 17.65
CA GLY A 33 -11.55 -12.60 18.63
C GLY A 33 -11.46 -11.10 18.93
N SER A 34 -10.51 -10.38 18.33
CA SER A 34 -10.34 -8.94 18.54
C SER A 34 -11.22 -8.12 17.61
N GLU A 35 -11.51 -6.87 18.00
CA GLU A 35 -12.22 -5.89 17.14
C GLU A 35 -11.49 -5.63 15.81
N LEU A 36 -10.18 -5.87 15.80
CA LEU A 36 -9.29 -5.70 14.66
C LEU A 36 -8.89 -7.04 14.02
N SER A 37 -9.71 -8.09 14.15
CA SER A 37 -9.45 -9.41 13.57
C SER A 37 -9.19 -9.40 12.05
N TYR A 38 -9.72 -8.40 11.35
CA TYR A 38 -9.48 -8.19 9.92
C TYR A 38 -8.14 -7.47 9.60
N ALA A 39 -7.39 -7.07 10.62
CA ALA A 39 -6.25 -6.18 10.48
C ALA A 39 -4.90 -6.88 10.63
N LEU A 40 -3.98 -6.50 9.74
CA LEU A 40 -2.59 -6.92 9.79
C LEU A 40 -1.80 -6.10 10.80
N GLU A 41 -0.94 -6.78 11.55
CA GLU A 41 0.07 -6.19 12.40
C GLU A 41 1.28 -5.77 11.54
N ALA A 42 1.73 -4.53 11.71
CA ALA A 42 2.85 -4.01 10.96
C ALA A 42 3.79 -3.22 11.88
N ASP A 43 4.95 -3.82 12.15
CA ASP A 43 6.04 -3.18 12.87
C ASP A 43 6.55 -1.93 12.13
N ARG A 44 7.28 -1.08 12.84
CA ARG A 44 7.97 0.06 12.22
C ARG A 44 9.04 -0.46 11.26
N GLY A 45 9.06 0.03 10.03
CA GLY A 45 10.05 -0.35 9.03
C GLY A 45 9.57 -0.19 7.59
N GLY A 46 10.46 -0.46 6.63
CA GLY A 46 10.18 -0.32 5.19
C GLY A 46 9.12 -1.29 4.66
N ALA A 47 8.98 -2.48 5.28
CA ALA A 47 8.00 -3.49 4.91
C ALA A 47 6.54 -3.05 5.17
N ARG A 48 6.33 -2.10 6.09
CA ARG A 48 5.00 -1.59 6.47
C ARG A 48 4.25 -1.01 5.28
N ALA A 49 4.94 -0.40 4.32
CA ALA A 49 4.30 0.12 3.12
C ALA A 49 3.55 -0.98 2.36
N ILE A 50 4.19 -2.13 2.16
CA ILE A 50 3.60 -3.29 1.47
C ILE A 50 2.45 -3.87 2.31
N GLN A 51 2.66 -4.04 3.62
CA GLN A 51 1.64 -4.57 4.52
C GLN A 51 0.38 -3.69 4.53
N MET A 52 0.51 -2.36 4.51
CA MET A 52 -0.65 -1.45 4.49
C MET A 52 -1.38 -1.43 3.15
N VAL A 53 -0.66 -1.59 2.03
CA VAL A 53 -1.30 -1.79 0.72
C VAL A 53 -2.13 -3.08 0.70
N ILE A 54 -1.58 -4.18 1.23
CA ILE A 54 -2.30 -5.45 1.34
C ILE A 54 -3.46 -5.33 2.34
N GLN A 55 -3.27 -4.63 3.46
CA GLN A 55 -4.34 -4.35 4.43
C GLN A 55 -5.52 -3.63 3.78
N ALA A 56 -5.27 -2.61 2.95
CA ALA A 56 -6.31 -1.91 2.22
C ALA A 56 -7.07 -2.85 1.27
N ARG A 57 -6.38 -3.78 0.60
CA ARG A 57 -7.03 -4.78 -0.26
C ARG A 57 -7.83 -5.83 0.52
N ILE A 58 -7.35 -6.25 1.70
CA ILE A 58 -8.08 -7.12 2.62
C ILE A 58 -9.37 -6.44 3.06
N ILE A 59 -9.29 -5.17 3.49
CA ILE A 59 -10.45 -4.37 3.88
C ILE A 59 -11.44 -4.26 2.71
N LYS A 60 -10.97 -3.97 1.49
CA LYS A 60 -11.80 -3.96 0.27
C LYS A 60 -12.54 -5.29 0.06
N TYR A 61 -11.85 -6.42 0.25
CA TYR A 61 -12.43 -7.76 0.05
C TYR A 61 -13.51 -8.07 1.11
N LEU A 62 -13.25 -7.70 2.37
CA LEU A 62 -14.13 -8.00 3.49
C LEU A 62 -15.34 -7.04 3.60
N LEU A 63 -15.14 -5.75 3.31
CA LEU A 63 -16.12 -4.65 3.45
C LEU A 63 -17.52 -4.97 2.89
N PHE A 64 -17.59 -5.70 1.78
CA PHE A 64 -18.86 -5.99 1.09
C PHE A 64 -19.31 -7.45 1.22
N SER A 65 -18.50 -8.27 1.89
CA SER A 65 -18.77 -9.69 2.06
C SER A 65 -19.32 -9.97 3.45
N ARG A 66 -18.77 -9.32 4.50
CA ARG A 66 -19.08 -9.60 5.91
C ARG A 66 -18.81 -8.40 6.83
N PRO A 67 -19.42 -8.35 8.02
CA PRO A 67 -19.05 -7.36 9.04
C PRO A 67 -17.61 -7.61 9.53
N LEU A 68 -16.80 -6.54 9.58
CA LEU A 68 -15.38 -6.58 9.94
C LEU A 68 -15.12 -7.09 11.38
N SER A 69 -16.12 -7.02 12.27
CA SER A 69 -16.03 -7.46 13.66
C SER A 69 -16.16 -8.97 13.87
N GLN A 70 -16.46 -9.75 12.83
CA GLN A 70 -16.72 -11.19 12.93
C GLN A 70 -15.81 -12.03 12.01
N VAL A 71 -14.61 -11.53 11.72
CA VAL A 71 -13.68 -12.19 10.79
C VAL A 71 -12.95 -13.33 11.52
N GLY A 72 -13.33 -14.56 11.21
CA GLY A 72 -12.66 -15.76 11.73
C GLY A 72 -11.34 -16.07 11.02
N GLN A 73 -10.57 -17.04 11.53
CA GLN A 73 -9.28 -17.42 10.96
C GLN A 73 -9.37 -17.82 9.47
N ARG A 74 -10.41 -18.58 9.08
CA ARG A 74 -10.63 -18.96 7.68
C ARG A 74 -10.90 -17.75 6.79
N ASP A 75 -11.64 -16.76 7.29
CA ASP A 75 -11.93 -15.54 6.55
C ASP A 75 -10.67 -14.69 6.37
N GLN A 76 -9.78 -14.64 7.37
CA GLN A 76 -8.47 -14.00 7.26
C GLN A 76 -7.62 -14.63 6.14
N GLU A 77 -7.55 -15.95 6.09
CA GLU A 77 -6.75 -16.69 5.09
C GLU A 77 -7.29 -16.49 3.68
N LEU A 78 -8.62 -16.56 3.50
CA LEU A 78 -9.27 -16.29 2.22
C LEU A 78 -9.05 -14.84 1.75
N ALA A 79 -9.17 -13.88 2.68
CA ALA A 79 -8.99 -12.46 2.37
C ALA A 79 -7.53 -12.11 2.04
N LEU A 80 -6.56 -12.71 2.75
CA LEU A 80 -5.15 -12.54 2.43
C LEU A 80 -4.82 -13.15 1.06
N ALA A 81 -5.25 -14.38 0.80
CA ALA A 81 -5.04 -15.02 -0.50
C ALA A 81 -5.62 -14.18 -1.64
N ALA A 82 -6.85 -13.67 -1.46
CA ALA A 82 -7.49 -12.77 -2.43
C ALA A 82 -6.71 -11.47 -2.64
N ALA A 83 -6.24 -10.84 -1.56
CA ALA A 83 -5.48 -9.59 -1.64
C ALA A 83 -4.12 -9.77 -2.32
N LEU A 84 -3.40 -10.84 -2.02
CA LEU A 84 -2.11 -11.17 -2.64
C LEU A 84 -2.29 -11.56 -4.11
N SER A 85 -3.22 -12.46 -4.43
CA SER A 85 -3.48 -12.91 -5.81
C SER A 85 -3.91 -11.75 -6.71
N ASP A 86 -4.81 -10.89 -6.23
CA ASP A 86 -5.25 -9.70 -6.95
C ASP A 86 -4.07 -8.77 -7.27
N SER A 87 -3.19 -8.55 -6.29
CA SER A 87 -2.05 -7.65 -6.44
C SER A 87 -1.05 -8.18 -7.46
N LEU A 88 -0.77 -9.48 -7.43
CA LEU A 88 0.13 -10.14 -8.38
C LEU A 88 -0.46 -10.15 -9.80
N TRP A 89 -1.76 -10.43 -9.91
CA TRP A 89 -2.47 -10.40 -11.19
C TRP A 89 -2.45 -9.01 -11.82
N LEU A 90 -2.69 -7.97 -11.02
CA LEU A 90 -2.56 -6.57 -11.47
C LEU A 90 -1.12 -6.22 -11.87
N ALA A 91 -0.11 -6.72 -11.13
CA ALA A 91 1.29 -6.49 -11.46
C ALA A 91 1.68 -7.10 -12.82
N GLY A 92 1.15 -8.27 -13.14
CA GLY A 92 1.32 -8.89 -14.46
C GLY A 92 0.27 -8.48 -15.49
N GLN A 93 -0.30 -7.27 -15.35
CA GLN A 93 -1.20 -6.63 -16.32
C GLN A 93 -2.46 -7.45 -16.65
N GLU A 94 -2.93 -8.23 -15.68
CA GLU A 94 -4.09 -9.12 -15.81
C GLU A 94 -3.95 -10.23 -16.86
N GLU A 95 -2.72 -10.54 -17.29
CA GLU A 95 -2.43 -11.61 -18.24
C GLU A 95 -1.78 -12.83 -17.57
N ARG A 96 -0.87 -12.58 -16.62
CA ARG A 96 -0.11 -13.61 -15.91
C ARG A 96 0.28 -13.14 -14.52
N ALA A 97 0.66 -14.07 -13.66
CA ALA A 97 1.26 -13.77 -12.36
C ALA A 97 2.29 -14.82 -12.00
N THR A 98 3.34 -14.41 -11.29
CA THR A 98 4.41 -15.27 -10.80
C THR A 98 4.40 -15.26 -9.27
N VAL A 99 4.33 -16.43 -8.65
CA VAL A 99 4.44 -16.62 -7.19
C VAL A 99 5.80 -17.22 -6.88
N THR A 100 6.52 -16.61 -5.95
CA THR A 100 7.84 -17.06 -5.48
C THR A 100 7.70 -17.73 -4.12
N LEU A 101 8.14 -18.98 -4.00
CA LEU A 101 8.24 -19.72 -2.74
C LEU A 101 9.70 -20.13 -2.46
N VAL A 102 10.01 -20.43 -1.21
CA VAL A 102 11.32 -20.95 -0.79
C VAL A 102 11.23 -22.45 -0.63
N SER A 103 12.11 -23.21 -1.30
CA SER A 103 12.36 -24.62 -0.98
C SER A 103 13.51 -24.73 0.02
N GLU A 104 13.53 -25.81 0.81
CA GLU A 104 14.57 -26.06 1.83
C GLU A 104 15.95 -26.39 1.22
N ASP A 105 16.01 -26.65 -0.09
CA ASP A 105 17.23 -27.00 -0.79
C ASP A 105 18.16 -25.78 -1.00
N TYR A 106 19.43 -25.93 -0.63
CA TYR A 106 20.46 -24.91 -0.85
C TYR A 106 21.01 -24.98 -2.28
N CYS A 107 20.99 -23.87 -3.02
CA CYS A 107 21.36 -23.87 -4.44
C CYS A 107 22.58 -22.99 -4.79
N ILE A 108 23.29 -22.43 -3.80
CA ILE A 108 24.41 -21.50 -4.06
C ILE A 108 25.63 -21.86 -3.22
N THR A 109 26.76 -22.11 -3.89
CA THR A 109 28.09 -22.07 -3.27
C THR A 109 28.52 -20.61 -3.07
N PRO A 110 28.83 -20.17 -1.84
CA PRO A 110 29.27 -18.80 -1.59
C PRO A 110 30.59 -18.50 -2.30
N HIS A 111 30.62 -17.44 -3.10
CA HIS A 111 31.86 -16.84 -3.62
C HIS A 111 32.24 -15.61 -2.77
N LEU A 112 33.52 -15.23 -2.78
CA LEU A 112 34.09 -14.21 -1.86
C LEU A 112 33.36 -12.86 -1.86
N ASP A 113 32.66 -12.49 -2.94
CA ASP A 113 31.97 -11.19 -3.09
C ASP A 113 30.45 -11.25 -2.83
N TYR A 114 29.97 -12.33 -2.22
CA TYR A 114 28.55 -12.54 -1.94
C TYR A 114 28.30 -12.69 -0.44
N LYS A 115 27.63 -11.69 0.15
CA LYS A 115 27.21 -11.75 1.56
C LYS A 115 26.04 -12.73 1.69
N LEU A 116 26.23 -13.78 2.49
CA LEU A 116 25.18 -14.73 2.81
C LEU A 116 24.03 -14.05 3.59
N ASP A 117 22.78 -14.24 3.17
CA ASP A 117 21.58 -13.86 3.95
C ASP A 117 20.75 -15.03 4.46
N ASN A 118 21.16 -16.28 4.18
CA ASN A 118 20.47 -17.54 4.50
C ASN A 118 19.02 -17.62 3.98
N PHE A 119 18.69 -16.78 3.00
CA PHE A 119 17.33 -16.62 2.48
C PHE A 119 17.32 -16.69 0.97
N THR A 120 18.09 -15.85 0.29
CA THR A 120 18.24 -15.89 -1.17
C THR A 120 19.13 -17.04 -1.67
N GLU A 121 19.85 -17.71 -0.76
CA GLU A 121 20.63 -18.93 -1.04
C GLU A 121 19.79 -20.20 -0.96
N LYS A 122 18.64 -20.14 -0.30
CA LYS A 122 17.61 -21.18 -0.38
C LYS A 122 16.96 -21.11 -1.76
N GLN A 123 16.57 -22.26 -2.32
CA GLN A 123 16.07 -22.32 -3.68
C GLN A 123 14.74 -21.57 -3.80
N LEU A 124 14.78 -20.43 -4.50
CA LEU A 124 13.56 -19.71 -4.89
C LEU A 124 12.91 -20.44 -6.07
N GLN A 125 11.73 -20.99 -5.85
CA GLN A 125 10.90 -21.60 -6.89
C GLN A 125 9.90 -20.59 -7.41
N LEU A 126 9.82 -20.46 -8.73
CA LEU A 126 8.91 -19.55 -9.41
C LEU A 126 7.77 -20.35 -10.05
N PHE A 127 6.55 -20.00 -9.68
CA PHE A 127 5.34 -20.60 -10.24
C PHE A 127 4.60 -19.55 -11.04
N THR A 128 4.55 -19.72 -12.36
CA THR A 128 3.87 -18.78 -13.26
C THR A 128 2.51 -19.32 -13.65
N PHE A 129 1.50 -18.47 -13.55
CA PHE A 129 0.11 -18.79 -13.84
C PHE A 129 -0.47 -17.82 -14.86
N ASN A 130 -1.36 -18.34 -15.71
CA ASN A 130 -2.08 -17.57 -16.74
C ASN A 130 -3.57 -17.44 -16.44
N LYS A 131 -4.00 -17.81 -15.23
CA LYS A 131 -5.38 -17.68 -14.76
C LYS A 131 -5.39 -17.19 -13.33
N LYS A 132 -6.23 -16.19 -13.04
CA LYS A 132 -6.31 -15.55 -11.73
C LYS A 132 -6.74 -16.52 -10.63
N GLU A 133 -7.68 -17.40 -10.94
CA GLU A 133 -8.24 -18.38 -10.00
C GLU A 133 -7.19 -19.40 -9.55
N ASP A 134 -6.26 -19.76 -10.43
CA ASP A 134 -5.19 -20.71 -10.12
C ASP A 134 -4.13 -20.07 -9.21
N VAL A 135 -3.83 -18.78 -9.40
CA VAL A 135 -2.98 -18.01 -8.48
C VAL A 135 -3.60 -17.97 -7.08
N TRP A 136 -4.90 -17.69 -7.01
CA TRP A 136 -5.61 -17.60 -5.73
C TRP A 136 -5.59 -18.94 -4.98
N LYS A 137 -5.92 -20.05 -5.66
CA LYS A 137 -5.87 -21.40 -5.06
C LYS A 137 -4.46 -21.73 -4.60
N PHE A 138 -3.45 -21.47 -5.43
CA PHE A 138 -2.06 -21.76 -5.10
C PHE A 138 -1.59 -20.98 -3.87
N ILE A 139 -1.90 -19.69 -3.77
CA ILE A 139 -1.55 -18.88 -2.59
C ILE A 139 -2.31 -19.36 -1.36
N LEU A 140 -3.58 -19.75 -1.49
CA LEU A 140 -4.36 -20.26 -0.38
C LEU A 140 -3.79 -21.58 0.16
N ASP A 141 -3.39 -22.49 -0.73
CA ASP A 141 -2.78 -23.77 -0.36
C ASP A 141 -1.40 -23.58 0.31
N HIS A 142 -0.69 -22.49 -0.01
CA HIS A 142 0.63 -22.15 0.52
C HIS A 142 0.60 -20.92 1.45
N ILE A 143 -0.53 -20.62 2.08
CA ILE A 143 -0.72 -19.38 2.83
C ILE A 143 0.25 -19.25 4.01
N GLN A 144 0.69 -20.38 4.58
CA GLN A 144 1.65 -20.41 5.68
C GLN A 144 3.00 -19.81 5.28
N CYS A 145 3.43 -19.96 4.02
CA CYS A 145 4.65 -19.33 3.53
C CYS A 145 4.60 -17.79 3.59
N PHE A 146 3.41 -17.19 3.70
CA PHE A 146 3.23 -15.73 3.78
C PHE A 146 2.85 -15.24 5.19
N LYS A 147 2.26 -16.12 6.02
CA LYS A 147 1.68 -15.79 7.33
C LYS A 147 2.53 -16.28 8.52
N GLU A 148 3.39 -17.28 8.34
CA GLU A 148 4.14 -17.89 9.43
C GLU A 148 5.34 -17.05 9.86
N GLU A 149 5.63 -17.06 11.17
CA GLU A 149 6.80 -16.35 11.71
C GLU A 149 8.10 -16.95 11.14
N GLY A 150 8.97 -16.08 10.62
CA GLY A 150 10.22 -16.52 9.98
C GLY A 150 10.07 -16.98 8.52
N SER A 151 8.87 -16.91 7.93
CA SER A 151 8.66 -17.21 6.51
C SER A 151 9.20 -16.12 5.57
N HIS A 152 9.43 -14.90 6.09
CA HIS A 152 9.79 -13.72 5.32
C HIS A 152 8.73 -13.36 4.26
N GLY A 153 7.45 -13.59 4.56
CA GLY A 153 6.33 -13.52 3.62
C GLY A 153 6.25 -12.22 2.82
N VAL A 154 6.61 -11.07 3.40
CA VAL A 154 6.59 -9.77 2.68
C VAL A 154 7.68 -9.72 1.60
N ILE A 155 8.86 -10.30 1.86
CA ILE A 155 9.95 -10.37 0.88
C ILE A 155 9.57 -11.33 -0.25
N LEU A 156 8.98 -12.49 0.06
CA LEU A 156 8.50 -13.43 -0.97
C LEU A 156 7.45 -12.81 -1.87
N PHE A 157 6.53 -12.06 -1.28
CA PHE A 157 5.54 -11.31 -2.04
C PHE A 157 6.16 -10.21 -2.90
N LEU A 158 7.16 -9.49 -2.40
CA LEU A 158 7.90 -8.49 -3.19
C LEU A 158 8.62 -9.13 -4.39
N TYR A 159 9.27 -10.28 -4.20
CA TYR A 159 9.86 -11.02 -5.31
C TYR A 159 8.81 -11.50 -6.32
N SER A 160 7.67 -11.99 -5.84
CA SER A 160 6.54 -12.39 -6.68
C SER A 160 6.03 -11.22 -7.54
N LEU A 161 5.91 -10.02 -6.95
CA LEU A 161 5.52 -8.80 -7.67
C LEU A 161 6.54 -8.43 -8.76
N ILE A 162 7.82 -8.46 -8.41
CA ILE A 162 8.92 -8.17 -9.34
C ILE A 162 8.88 -9.15 -10.51
N CYS A 163 8.67 -10.44 -10.25
CA CYS A 163 8.64 -11.46 -11.30
C CYS A 163 7.35 -11.47 -12.12
N SER A 164 6.27 -10.88 -11.61
CA SER A 164 4.99 -10.73 -12.32
C SER A 164 5.03 -9.56 -13.31
N ARG A 165 5.71 -8.45 -12.97
CA ARG A 165 6.05 -7.38 -13.92
C ARG A 165 7.17 -7.89 -14.83
N THR A 166 6.85 -8.19 -16.09
CA THR A 166 7.76 -8.75 -17.10
C THR A 166 9.19 -8.18 -17.04
N VAL A 167 10.16 -8.99 -17.47
CA VAL A 167 11.59 -8.62 -17.52
C VAL A 167 11.81 -7.29 -18.26
N ASP A 168 10.95 -6.89 -19.21
CA ASP A 168 11.04 -5.60 -19.92
C ASP A 168 10.70 -4.39 -19.04
N ALA A 169 9.72 -4.50 -18.14
CA ALA A 169 9.43 -3.44 -17.15
C ALA A 169 10.57 -3.34 -16.11
N LEU A 170 11.19 -4.47 -15.80
CA LEU A 170 12.39 -4.56 -14.97
C LEU A 170 13.65 -4.03 -15.65
N LEU A 171 13.85 -4.33 -16.94
CA LEU A 171 14.91 -3.79 -17.77
C LEU A 171 14.74 -2.28 -17.91
N ASN A 172 13.51 -1.78 -18.08
CA ASN A 172 13.26 -0.33 -18.04
C ASN A 172 13.58 0.26 -16.66
N LEU A 173 13.20 -0.38 -15.55
CA LEU A 173 13.60 0.06 -14.20
C LEU A 173 15.13 0.04 -14.02
N LEU A 174 15.83 -0.97 -14.53
CA LEU A 174 17.28 -1.15 -14.39
C LEU A 174 18.10 -0.25 -15.33
N LEU A 175 17.66 -0.07 -16.58
CA LEU A 175 18.34 0.72 -17.60
C LEU A 175 18.03 2.21 -17.46
N THR A 176 16.86 2.57 -16.92
CA THR A 176 16.43 3.97 -16.80
C THR A 176 16.31 4.46 -15.35
N GLY A 177 16.40 3.57 -14.36
CA GLY A 177 16.20 3.89 -12.93
C GLY A 177 14.74 4.18 -12.56
N ARG A 178 13.77 3.93 -13.47
CA ARG A 178 12.39 4.42 -13.32
C ARG A 178 11.37 3.28 -13.38
N ALA A 179 10.82 2.93 -12.23
CA ALA A 179 9.41 2.57 -12.13
C ALA A 179 8.66 3.91 -12.07
N SER A 180 7.50 4.09 -12.72
CA SER A 180 6.80 5.37 -12.64
C SER A 180 6.67 5.83 -11.18
N THR A 181 7.36 6.92 -10.84
CA THR A 181 7.47 7.51 -9.50
C THR A 181 6.32 8.48 -9.20
N HIS A 182 5.36 8.60 -10.12
CA HIS A 182 4.46 9.74 -10.16
C HIS A 182 3.02 9.32 -9.87
N VAL A 183 2.47 9.90 -8.80
CA VAL A 183 1.09 9.66 -8.34
C VAL A 183 0.09 10.68 -8.90
N PHE A 184 0.52 11.59 -9.77
CA PHE A 184 -0.35 12.53 -10.48
C PHE A 184 -1.09 11.86 -11.66
N ASN A 185 -2.10 12.52 -12.22
CA ASN A 185 -2.88 11.96 -13.32
C ASN A 185 -2.19 12.12 -14.68
N GLY A 186 -2.32 11.12 -15.55
CA GLY A 186 -1.97 11.26 -16.97
C GLY A 186 -0.47 11.39 -17.23
N THR A 187 -0.10 12.04 -18.33
CA THR A 187 1.29 12.26 -18.73
C THR A 187 1.60 13.75 -18.67
N LEU A 188 2.61 14.11 -17.88
CA LEU A 188 3.08 15.49 -17.74
C LEU A 188 4.16 15.74 -18.79
N GLN A 189 3.84 16.60 -19.76
CA GLN A 189 4.71 16.89 -20.92
C GLN A 189 5.51 18.18 -20.75
N PHE A 190 5.16 19.04 -19.80
CA PHE A 190 5.75 20.37 -19.61
C PHE A 190 6.17 20.57 -18.16
N GLY A 191 7.33 21.18 -17.93
CA GLY A 191 7.86 21.49 -16.61
C GLY A 191 7.20 22.72 -15.99
N GLU A 192 7.60 23.06 -14.77
CA GLU A 192 7.08 24.22 -14.03
C GLU A 192 7.38 25.56 -14.70
N ASP A 193 8.43 25.60 -15.51
CA ASP A 193 8.87 26.72 -16.34
C ASP A 193 8.06 26.87 -17.65
N GLY A 194 7.07 26.00 -17.88
CA GLY A 194 6.28 25.94 -19.10
C GLY A 194 7.06 25.39 -20.30
N GLN A 195 8.30 24.92 -20.10
CA GLN A 195 9.09 24.31 -21.16
C GLN A 195 8.71 22.84 -21.33
N PRO A 196 8.74 22.31 -22.55
CA PRO A 196 8.54 20.89 -22.78
C PRO A 196 9.63 20.09 -22.06
N LEU A 197 9.22 19.10 -21.27
CA LEU A 197 10.16 18.18 -20.65
C LEU A 197 10.83 17.34 -21.73
N GLU A 198 12.15 17.15 -21.63
CA GLU A 198 12.90 16.27 -22.54
C GLU A 198 12.30 14.86 -22.61
N ARG A 199 11.64 14.41 -21.54
CA ARG A 199 10.86 13.18 -21.50
C ARG A 199 9.57 13.39 -20.72
N PRO A 200 8.39 13.08 -21.29
CA PRO A 200 7.13 13.15 -20.56
C PRO A 200 7.13 12.23 -19.34
N LEU A 201 6.69 12.75 -18.20
CA LEU A 201 6.55 11.96 -16.98
C LEU A 201 5.18 11.28 -16.97
N GLN A 202 5.15 9.95 -16.93
CA GLN A 202 3.90 9.20 -16.86
C GLN A 202 3.46 9.00 -15.41
N GLY A 203 2.26 9.46 -15.09
CA GLY A 203 1.54 9.20 -13.84
C GLY A 203 0.46 8.12 -14.00
N VAL A 204 -0.60 8.19 -13.19
CA VAL A 204 -1.67 7.20 -13.15
C VAL A 204 -2.69 7.45 -14.27
N LEU A 205 -2.88 6.44 -15.12
CA LEU A 205 -3.70 6.52 -16.34
C LEU A 205 -5.16 6.09 -16.15
N SER A 206 -5.48 5.36 -15.07
CA SER A 206 -6.82 4.83 -14.82
C SER A 206 -7.18 4.85 -13.33
N ARG A 207 -8.49 4.89 -13.05
CA ARG A 207 -9.04 4.92 -11.70
C ARG A 207 -8.73 3.61 -10.98
N SER A 208 -8.03 3.69 -9.85
CA SER A 208 -7.66 2.53 -9.02
C SER A 208 -8.84 2.03 -8.17
N ASP A 209 -8.82 0.74 -7.83
CA ASP A 209 -9.76 0.15 -6.86
C ASP A 209 -9.51 0.65 -5.44
N VAL A 210 -8.25 0.86 -5.07
CA VAL A 210 -7.81 1.38 -3.77
C VAL A 210 -7.10 2.71 -4.01
N GLY A 211 -7.45 3.71 -3.22
CA GLY A 211 -6.92 5.07 -3.35
C GLY A 211 -5.60 5.26 -2.64
N TYR A 212 -5.00 6.41 -2.87
CA TYR A 212 -3.79 6.84 -2.18
C TYR A 212 -3.95 8.29 -1.73
N LEU A 213 -3.52 8.60 -0.52
CA LEU A 213 -3.43 9.97 0.01
C LEU A 213 -2.01 10.18 0.55
N HIS A 214 -1.45 11.34 0.29
CA HIS A 214 -0.11 11.69 0.74
C HIS A 214 -0.13 13.04 1.42
N TRP A 215 0.50 13.12 2.58
CA TRP A 215 0.78 14.36 3.26
C TRP A 215 2.12 14.30 3.99
N SER A 216 2.90 15.36 3.90
CA SER A 216 4.16 15.51 4.62
C SER A 216 4.32 16.95 5.08
N ARG A 217 4.66 17.14 6.35
CA ARG A 217 4.96 18.47 6.92
C ARG A 217 6.09 19.15 6.16
N GLU A 218 7.15 18.42 5.83
CA GLU A 218 8.31 18.95 5.08
C GLU A 218 7.92 19.46 3.69
N GLN A 219 6.94 18.81 3.04
CA GLN A 219 6.46 19.22 1.73
C GLN A 219 5.57 20.47 1.82
N MET A 220 4.82 20.63 2.91
CA MET A 220 4.00 21.82 3.16
C MET A 220 4.86 23.05 3.44
N ASP A 221 5.85 22.93 4.33
CA ASP A 221 6.71 24.03 4.76
C ASP A 221 7.60 24.56 3.63
N ARG A 222 7.89 23.72 2.62
CA ARG A 222 8.66 24.10 1.42
C ARG A 222 7.82 24.71 0.29
N GLY A 223 6.55 25.05 0.53
CA GLY A 223 5.67 25.65 -0.48
C GLY A 223 5.27 24.66 -1.58
N GLY A 224 4.81 23.47 -1.16
CA GLY A 224 4.53 22.27 -1.96
C GLY A 224 4.31 22.43 -3.47
N LEU A 225 5.08 21.67 -4.25
CA LEU A 225 4.97 21.60 -5.71
C LEU A 225 3.59 21.03 -6.12
N PRO A 226 2.70 21.81 -6.77
CA PRO A 226 1.33 21.37 -7.12
C PRO A 226 1.31 20.15 -8.04
N GLN A 227 2.36 19.99 -8.86
CA GLN A 227 2.47 18.94 -9.87
C GLN A 227 2.83 17.56 -9.28
N LEU A 228 3.31 17.50 -8.03
CA LEU A 228 3.63 16.26 -7.29
C LEU A 228 2.49 15.82 -6.35
N GLN A 229 1.36 16.52 -6.35
CA GLN A 229 0.20 16.13 -5.57
C GLN A 229 -0.46 14.87 -6.14
N VAL A 230 -1.05 14.07 -5.26
CA VAL A 230 -1.78 12.87 -5.66
C VAL A 230 -2.93 13.25 -6.60
N GLY A 231 -2.96 12.65 -7.78
CA GLY A 231 -3.96 12.90 -8.80
C GLY A 231 -5.35 12.39 -8.41
N SER A 232 -6.39 12.92 -9.05
CA SER A 232 -7.78 12.50 -8.78
C SER A 232 -8.01 11.01 -9.00
N MET A 233 -7.29 10.34 -9.91
CA MET A 233 -7.43 8.89 -10.17
C MET A 233 -7.08 8.01 -8.96
N LEU A 234 -6.30 8.55 -8.01
CA LEU A 234 -5.96 7.91 -6.73
C LEU A 234 -6.72 8.51 -5.54
N LYS A 235 -7.11 9.80 -5.60
CA LYS A 235 -7.93 10.43 -4.55
C LYS A 235 -9.38 9.97 -4.58
N THR A 236 -9.95 9.61 -5.74
CA THR A 236 -11.33 9.07 -5.88
C THR A 236 -11.29 7.62 -6.37
N PRO A 237 -10.86 6.65 -5.54
CA PRO A 237 -10.87 5.24 -5.92
C PRO A 237 -12.29 4.71 -6.18
N ARG A 238 -12.39 3.51 -6.78
CA ARG A 238 -13.69 2.84 -7.01
C ARG A 238 -14.34 2.36 -5.71
N PHE A 239 -13.53 2.02 -4.72
CA PHE A 239 -13.99 1.68 -3.37
C PHE A 239 -13.45 2.72 -2.38
N PRO A 240 -14.22 3.11 -1.35
CA PRO A 240 -13.82 4.15 -0.40
C PRO A 240 -12.78 3.62 0.60
N VAL A 241 -11.64 3.17 0.09
CA VAL A 241 -10.49 2.64 0.84
C VAL A 241 -9.24 3.33 0.27
N TRP A 242 -8.43 3.89 1.15
CA TRP A 242 -7.21 4.62 0.82
C TRP A 242 -6.03 4.10 1.63
N VAL A 243 -4.89 3.99 0.99
CA VAL A 243 -3.59 3.92 1.67
C VAL A 243 -3.11 5.36 1.89
N CYS A 244 -2.83 5.71 3.13
CA CYS A 244 -2.35 7.04 3.50
C CYS A 244 -0.86 6.97 3.82
N CYS A 245 -0.06 7.81 3.18
CA CYS A 245 1.34 8.06 3.52
C CYS A 245 1.43 9.42 4.22
N ILE A 246 1.64 9.38 5.54
CA ILE A 246 1.62 10.54 6.44
C ILE A 246 3.00 10.67 7.07
N ASN A 247 3.77 11.70 6.72
CA ASN A 247 5.16 11.88 7.15
C ASN A 247 6.00 10.59 6.98
N SER A 248 5.90 9.94 5.81
CA SER A 248 6.58 8.67 5.50
C SER A 248 6.10 7.43 6.27
N THR A 249 5.00 7.54 7.02
CA THR A 249 4.35 6.40 7.67
C THR A 249 3.10 5.98 6.92
N TYR A 250 2.96 4.68 6.67
CA TYR A 250 1.84 4.13 5.92
C TYR A 250 0.73 3.67 6.86
N SER A 251 -0.51 3.96 6.48
CA SER A 251 -1.73 3.65 7.22
C SER A 251 -2.89 3.43 6.25
N VAL A 252 -4.04 2.99 6.75
CA VAL A 252 -5.24 2.75 5.95
C VAL A 252 -6.40 3.58 6.49
N LEU A 253 -7.08 4.26 5.58
CA LEU A 253 -8.29 5.04 5.83
C LEU A 253 -9.41 4.45 4.97
N PHE A 254 -10.60 4.22 5.51
CA PHE A 254 -11.70 3.65 4.74
C PHE A 254 -13.06 4.12 5.24
N SER A 255 -14.09 3.99 4.39
CA SER A 255 -15.49 4.17 4.78
C SER A 255 -16.26 2.87 4.58
N LEU A 256 -17.25 2.63 5.44
CA LEU A 256 -18.19 1.52 5.27
C LEU A 256 -19.25 1.82 4.18
N ASN A 257 -19.45 3.10 3.84
CA ASN A 257 -20.43 3.50 2.83
C ASN A 257 -19.82 3.46 1.43
N ARG A 258 -20.17 2.43 0.64
CA ARG A 258 -19.72 2.26 -0.76
C ARG A 258 -20.02 3.48 -1.64
N SER A 259 -21.14 4.14 -1.39
CA SER A 259 -21.63 5.24 -2.22
C SER A 259 -21.00 6.59 -1.90
N LEU A 260 -20.11 6.65 -0.90
CA LEU A 260 -19.49 7.90 -0.44
C LEU A 260 -18.87 8.71 -1.58
N LEU A 261 -18.23 8.05 -2.56
CA LEU A 261 -17.54 8.71 -3.68
C LEU A 261 -18.37 8.80 -4.97
N SER A 262 -19.60 8.29 -4.95
CA SER A 262 -20.50 8.31 -6.11
C SER A 262 -21.72 9.21 -5.91
N ASP A 263 -22.10 9.48 -4.65
CA ASP A 263 -23.23 10.33 -4.30
C ASP A 263 -22.73 11.56 -3.54
N TRP A 264 -22.79 12.72 -4.19
CA TRP A 264 -22.36 14.00 -3.61
C TRP A 264 -23.11 14.35 -2.32
N ARG A 265 -24.33 13.83 -2.10
CA ARG A 265 -25.08 14.06 -0.86
C ARG A 265 -24.45 13.36 0.34
N MET A 266 -23.83 12.21 0.10
CA MET A 266 -23.13 11.44 1.12
C MET A 266 -21.80 12.10 1.53
N GLU A 267 -21.26 13.00 0.72
CA GLU A 267 -20.02 13.73 1.02
C GLU A 267 -20.22 14.88 2.02
N HIS A 268 -21.46 15.23 2.39
CA HIS A 268 -21.70 16.33 3.34
C HIS A 268 -21.34 15.96 4.79
N GLN A 269 -21.74 14.78 5.25
CA GLN A 269 -21.35 14.25 6.55
C GLN A 269 -21.24 12.73 6.47
N PHE A 270 -20.07 12.20 6.82
CA PHE A 270 -19.80 10.77 6.72
C PHE A 270 -18.77 10.30 7.75
N GLN A 271 -18.73 8.98 7.94
CA GLN A 271 -17.78 8.33 8.84
C GLN A 271 -16.60 7.77 8.06
N LEU A 272 -15.40 8.03 8.58
CA LEU A 272 -14.15 7.40 8.17
C LEU A 272 -13.59 6.58 9.33
N TYR A 273 -12.92 5.50 8.96
CA TYR A 273 -12.28 4.56 9.86
C TYR A 273 -10.79 4.55 9.54
N TYR A 274 -9.96 4.73 10.57
CA TYR A 274 -8.52 4.84 10.44
C TYR A 274 -7.80 3.73 11.21
N TYR A 275 -6.86 3.09 10.51
CA TYR A 275 -6.00 2.05 11.05
C TYR A 275 -4.55 2.32 10.70
N ASN A 276 -3.68 2.39 11.71
CA ASN A 276 -2.27 2.73 11.53
C ASN A 276 -1.34 1.49 11.51
N GLY A 277 -1.83 0.28 11.81
CA GLY A 277 -0.98 -0.92 11.81
C GLY A 277 -0.21 -1.20 13.11
N GLN A 278 -0.16 -0.25 14.04
CA GLN A 278 0.61 -0.36 15.28
C GLN A 278 -0.10 -1.23 16.32
N ASN A 279 0.67 -2.06 17.02
CA ASN A 279 0.17 -3.02 18.01
C ASN A 279 -0.55 -2.32 19.18
N CYS A 280 -0.17 -1.07 19.48
CA CYS A 280 -0.82 -0.25 20.50
C CYS A 280 -2.27 0.16 20.14
N GLN A 281 -2.62 0.23 18.85
CA GLN A 281 -3.99 0.50 18.43
C GLN A 281 -4.84 -0.74 18.69
N ARG A 282 -5.79 -0.68 19.64
CA ARG A 282 -6.65 -1.82 20.01
C ARG A 282 -8.01 -1.82 19.33
N SER A 283 -8.46 -0.67 18.83
CA SER A 283 -9.73 -0.48 18.12
C SER A 283 -9.54 0.44 16.93
N THR A 284 -10.45 0.37 15.96
CA THR A 284 -10.39 1.23 14.77
C THR A 284 -10.84 2.63 15.13
N THR A 285 -10.02 3.64 14.83
CA THR A 285 -10.38 5.02 15.12
C THR A 285 -11.48 5.48 14.18
N ARG A 286 -12.61 5.92 14.75
CA ARG A 286 -13.75 6.43 13.99
C ARG A 286 -13.72 7.95 13.97
N LEU A 287 -13.67 8.52 12.77
CA LEU A 287 -13.70 9.95 12.50
C LEU A 287 -15.04 10.33 11.86
N THR A 288 -15.62 11.42 12.30
CA THR A 288 -16.78 12.04 11.63
C THR A 288 -16.27 13.22 10.82
N VAL A 289 -16.42 13.16 9.51
CA VAL A 289 -16.02 14.23 8.59
C VAL A 289 -17.26 14.99 8.16
N THR A 290 -17.26 16.30 8.36
CA THR A 290 -18.30 17.20 7.89
C THR A 290 -17.69 18.15 6.88
N HIS A 291 -18.15 18.07 5.63
CA HIS A 291 -17.69 18.90 4.54
C HIS A 291 -18.71 20.03 4.33
N PRO A 292 -18.34 21.29 4.67
CA PRO A 292 -19.24 22.42 4.45
C PRO A 292 -19.55 22.56 2.97
N HIS A 293 -20.73 23.09 2.63
CA HIS A 293 -21.03 23.36 1.23
C HIS A 293 -20.02 24.39 0.68
N HIS A 294 -19.67 24.29 -0.60
CA HIS A 294 -18.72 25.20 -1.27
C HIS A 294 -19.07 26.70 -1.16
N TRP A 295 -20.31 27.04 -0.77
CA TRP A 295 -20.77 28.41 -0.52
C TRP A 295 -20.70 28.82 0.96
N GLU A 296 -20.62 27.85 1.88
CA GLU A 296 -20.30 28.04 3.30
C GLU A 296 -18.77 27.99 3.47
N ALA A 297 -18.07 28.91 2.80
CA ALA A 297 -16.67 29.11 3.09
C ALA A 297 -16.55 29.53 4.55
N LEU A 298 -16.07 28.62 5.41
CA LEU A 298 -15.57 28.99 6.73
C LEU A 298 -14.50 30.05 6.50
N SER A 299 -14.75 31.23 7.05
CA SER A 299 -13.81 32.34 7.10
C SER A 299 -12.42 31.83 7.43
N THR A 300 -11.48 32.11 6.54
CA THR A 300 -10.05 31.84 6.65
C THR A 300 -9.43 32.67 7.79
N GLU A 301 -9.77 32.31 9.02
CA GLU A 301 -9.05 32.68 10.24
C GLU A 301 -8.64 31.39 10.96
N ALA A 302 -7.98 30.49 10.24
CA ALA A 302 -7.23 29.41 10.88
C ALA A 302 -5.83 29.94 11.16
N ASP A 303 -5.56 30.21 12.44
CA ASP A 303 -4.25 30.57 12.97
C ASP A 303 -3.16 29.63 12.41
N PRO A 304 -2.14 30.15 11.68
CA PRO A 304 -1.08 29.35 11.09
C PRO A 304 -0.24 28.59 12.15
N GLU A 305 -0.35 28.95 13.43
CA GLU A 305 0.28 28.22 14.54
C GLU A 305 -0.54 27.03 15.06
N LYS A 306 -1.80 26.87 14.61
CA LYS A 306 -2.65 25.77 15.06
C LYS A 306 -2.16 24.44 14.48
N ARG A 307 -1.47 23.67 15.31
CA ARG A 307 -0.92 22.34 14.97
C ARG A 307 -2.06 21.35 14.74
N PHE A 308 -2.58 21.29 13.53
CA PHE A 308 -3.52 20.24 13.13
C PHE A 308 -2.80 18.87 13.13
N PRO A 309 -3.47 17.81 13.60
CA PRO A 309 -2.97 16.44 13.48
C PRO A 309 -2.65 16.09 12.03
N SER A 310 -1.55 15.36 11.81
CA SER A 310 -1.07 15.00 10.46
C SER A 310 -2.14 14.24 9.65
N LEU A 311 -2.99 13.46 10.33
CA LEU A 311 -4.11 12.76 9.70
C LEU A 311 -5.20 13.70 9.18
N GLU A 312 -5.55 14.74 9.93
CA GLU A 312 -6.56 15.71 9.50
C GLU A 312 -6.12 16.43 8.24
N MET A 313 -4.84 16.83 8.20
CA MET A 313 -4.27 17.48 7.04
C MET A 313 -4.26 16.56 5.82
N THR A 314 -4.04 15.26 6.02
CA THR A 314 -4.14 14.24 4.96
C THR A 314 -5.56 14.16 4.41
N ILE A 315 -6.58 14.14 5.27
CA ILE A 315 -7.99 14.13 4.87
C ILE A 315 -8.35 15.41 4.09
N ARG A 316 -7.87 16.58 4.54
CA ARG A 316 -8.09 17.86 3.87
C ARG A 316 -7.44 17.96 2.49
N THR A 317 -6.43 17.14 2.18
CA THR A 317 -5.92 17.05 0.79
C THR A 317 -6.95 16.55 -0.21
N LYS A 318 -8.03 15.91 0.27
CA LYS A 318 -9.15 15.42 -0.52
C LYS A 318 -10.45 16.19 -0.28
N TRP A 319 -10.80 16.44 0.97
CA TRP A 319 -12.00 17.19 1.37
C TRP A 319 -11.56 18.53 1.97
N ASP A 320 -11.34 19.50 1.09
CA ASP A 320 -10.83 20.81 1.49
C ASP A 320 -11.80 21.51 2.45
N GLY A 321 -11.26 22.17 3.48
CA GLY A 321 -12.06 22.83 4.51
C GLY A 321 -12.91 21.90 5.41
N ALA A 322 -12.75 20.58 5.32
CA ALA A 322 -13.54 19.66 6.14
C ALA A 322 -13.24 19.77 7.65
N ALA A 323 -14.31 19.79 8.44
CA ALA A 323 -14.26 19.67 9.90
C ALA A 323 -14.22 18.18 10.28
N ILE A 324 -13.32 17.82 11.19
CA ILE A 324 -13.05 16.43 11.57
C ILE A 324 -13.24 16.30 13.08
N ASP A 325 -14.15 15.41 13.48
CA ASP A 325 -14.38 15.03 14.87
C ASP A 325 -13.83 13.62 15.13
N TRP A 326 -12.97 13.51 16.15
CA TRP A 326 -12.32 12.27 16.59
C TRP A 326 -13.21 11.37 17.46
N ASN A 327 -14.46 11.79 17.71
CA ASN A 327 -15.46 11.05 18.49
C ASN A 327 -14.93 10.58 19.86
N GLY A 328 -14.11 11.41 20.52
CA GLY A 328 -13.50 11.11 21.83
C GLY A 328 -12.21 10.29 21.80
N THR A 329 -11.62 10.05 20.62
CA THR A 329 -10.28 9.42 20.49
C THR A 329 -9.19 10.49 20.46
N ASP A 330 -8.04 10.24 21.11
CA ASP A 330 -6.90 11.15 21.05
C ASP A 330 -6.33 11.25 19.62
N PRO A 331 -6.04 12.47 19.12
CA PRO A 331 -5.49 12.65 17.79
C PRO A 331 -4.09 12.04 17.60
N PHE A 332 -3.86 11.41 16.45
CA PHE A 332 -2.52 11.00 16.04
C PHE A 332 -1.75 12.20 15.48
N TYR A 333 -0.77 12.71 16.25
CA TYR A 333 0.09 13.83 15.84
C TYR A 333 1.23 13.41 14.91
#